data_AF-A0AAW8LRI5-F1
#
_entry.id   AF-A0AAW8LRI5-F1
#
_cell.length_a   1.000
_cell.length_b   1.000
_cell.length_c   1.000
_cell.angle_alpha   90.00
_cell.angle_beta   90.00
_cell.angle_gamma   90.00
#
_symmetry.space_group_name_H-M   'P 1'
#
loop_
_entity.id
_entity.type
_entity.pdbx_description
1 polymer ?
#
loop_
_entity_poly.entity_id
_entity_poly.type
_entity_poly.pdbx_seq_one_letter_code
_entity_poly.pdbx_strand_id
1 'polypeptide(L)'
;MSRRGMSFHCRYHEDALVGYRKLTLEQRGAYTTILDLIYDEGGPIEYNERWLAGEWNCSLRKAKALLAELLELRKIYLTPCGKISNHRAEKEIEKAIEISRKRAENGSKRKRKTPEEGEKSNKINNSVKQLLNKCAAIPNTISKDNNNYSSVDEDRQRLSKELVSTAPDDPPPIPVSRRLIDSLDRRTGSGAVAALAAGRARRGGGR
;
A
#
# COMPACT_ATOMS: atom_id res chain seq x y z
N MET A 1 -10.90 5.43 14.60
CA MET A 1 -11.00 3.96 14.58
C MET A 1 -9.58 3.40 14.56
N SER A 2 -9.06 2.98 15.71
CA SER A 2 -7.78 2.26 15.79
C SER A 2 -7.96 0.95 15.03
N ARG A 3 -7.06 0.63 14.09
CA ARG A 3 -7.21 -0.57 13.25
C ARG A 3 -7.23 -1.81 14.14
N ARG A 4 -8.31 -2.57 14.04
CA ARG A 4 -8.49 -3.88 14.68
C ARG A 4 -7.57 -4.89 13.95
N GLY A 5 -7.08 -5.86 14.72
CA GLY A 5 -6.34 -7.06 14.28
C GLY A 5 -5.37 -6.92 13.09
N MET A 6 -5.51 -7.83 12.11
CA MET A 6 -4.55 -7.96 11.00
C MET A 6 -4.93 -7.06 9.83
N SER A 7 -4.12 -6.03 9.59
CA SER A 7 -4.30 -5.11 8.44
C SER A 7 -4.25 -5.78 7.05
N PHE A 8 -3.71 -6.99 6.96
CA PHE A 8 -3.56 -7.76 5.72
C PHE A 8 -3.52 -9.25 6.03
N HIS A 9 -4.23 -10.04 5.21
CA HIS A 9 -4.12 -11.50 5.18
C HIS A 9 -4.01 -11.99 3.73
N CYS A 10 -3.21 -13.01 3.48
CA CYS A 10 -3.11 -13.63 2.16
C CYS A 10 -4.33 -14.51 1.91
N ARG A 11 -5.14 -14.19 0.90
CA ARG A 11 -6.28 -15.02 0.51
C ARG A 11 -5.89 -15.98 -0.61
N TYR A 12 -5.76 -17.25 -0.28
CA TYR A 12 -5.51 -18.31 -1.26
C TYR A 12 -6.80 -18.62 -2.04
N HIS A 13 -6.86 -18.24 -3.32
CA HIS A 13 -8.07 -18.36 -4.13
C HIS A 13 -8.50 -19.81 -4.37
N GLU A 14 -7.56 -20.72 -4.61
CA GLU A 14 -7.85 -22.14 -4.80
C GLU A 14 -8.52 -22.74 -3.57
N ASP A 15 -7.94 -22.50 -2.41
CA ASP A 15 -8.48 -22.93 -1.12
C ASP A 15 -9.85 -22.32 -0.81
N ALA A 16 -10.04 -21.05 -1.17
CA ALA A 16 -11.32 -20.39 -1.02
C ALA A 16 -12.38 -21.11 -1.88
N LEU A 17 -12.09 -21.41 -3.14
CA LEU A 17 -12.99 -22.13 -4.04
C LEU A 17 -13.31 -23.54 -3.53
N VAL A 18 -12.32 -24.26 -3.00
CA VAL A 18 -12.54 -25.56 -2.35
C VAL A 18 -13.44 -25.42 -1.12
N GLY A 19 -13.21 -24.39 -0.31
CA GLY A 19 -14.01 -24.07 0.88
C GLY A 19 -15.48 -23.76 0.53
N TYR A 20 -15.73 -23.14 -0.62
CA TYR A 20 -17.08 -22.79 -1.08
C TYR A 20 -17.85 -23.94 -1.71
N ARG A 21 -17.22 -25.09 -1.96
CA ARG A 21 -17.94 -26.26 -2.49
C ARG A 21 -19.07 -26.64 -1.55
N LYS A 22 -20.25 -26.92 -2.14
CA LYS A 22 -21.52 -27.26 -1.47
C LYS A 22 -22.23 -26.12 -0.74
N LEU A 23 -21.70 -24.88 -0.79
CA LEU A 23 -22.41 -23.71 -0.24
C LEU A 23 -23.33 -23.09 -1.28
N THR A 24 -24.47 -22.58 -0.82
CA THR A 24 -25.31 -21.68 -1.62
C THR A 24 -24.63 -20.32 -1.80
N LEU A 25 -25.12 -19.50 -2.74
CA LEU A 25 -24.55 -18.16 -2.97
C LEU A 25 -24.60 -17.28 -1.71
N GLU A 26 -25.68 -17.39 -0.95
CA GLU A 26 -25.88 -16.60 0.27
C GLU A 26 -24.97 -17.10 1.40
N GLN A 27 -24.90 -18.42 1.61
CA GLN A 27 -23.97 -19.02 2.56
C GLN A 27 -22.52 -18.68 2.22
N ARG A 28 -22.17 -18.65 0.92
CA ARG A 28 -20.84 -18.27 0.46
C ARG A 28 -20.52 -16.83 0.84
N GLY A 29 -21.44 -15.89 0.62
CA GLY A 29 -21.31 -14.50 1.04
C GLY A 29 -21.15 -14.38 2.56
N ALA A 30 -22.05 -15.02 3.31
CA ALA A 30 -22.01 -15.03 4.78
C ALA A 30 -20.69 -15.59 5.33
N TYR A 31 -20.24 -16.72 4.79
CA TYR A 31 -18.99 -17.37 5.18
C TYR A 31 -17.76 -16.50 4.86
N THR A 32 -17.73 -15.84 3.68
CA THR A 32 -16.63 -14.91 3.37
C THR A 32 -16.55 -13.75 4.34
N THR A 33 -17.69 -13.13 4.66
CA THR A 33 -17.73 -12.03 5.61
C THR A 33 -17.28 -12.47 7.00
N ILE A 34 -17.69 -13.65 7.48
CA ILE A 34 -17.20 -14.18 8.77
C ILE A 34 -15.68 -14.35 8.76
N LEU A 35 -15.09 -14.89 7.69
CA LEU A 35 -13.64 -15.02 7.59
C LEU A 35 -12.96 -13.65 7.62
N ASP A 36 -13.47 -12.69 6.87
CA ASP A 36 -12.93 -11.33 6.83
C ASP A 36 -12.99 -10.67 8.21
N LEU A 37 -14.09 -10.86 8.96
CA LEU A 37 -14.24 -10.40 10.34
C LEU A 37 -13.25 -11.08 11.31
N ILE A 38 -13.02 -12.40 11.16
CA ILE A 38 -12.04 -13.13 11.97
C ILE A 38 -10.63 -12.58 11.73
N TYR A 39 -10.28 -12.27 10.49
CA TYR A 39 -8.99 -11.67 10.18
C TYR A 39 -8.88 -10.21 10.64
N ASP A 40 -9.96 -9.42 10.53
CA ASP A 40 -10.01 -8.04 11.02
C ASP A 40 -9.85 -7.97 12.54
N GLU A 41 -10.50 -8.85 13.30
CA GLU A 41 -10.30 -8.94 14.76
C GLU A 41 -8.96 -9.63 15.12
N GLY A 42 -8.39 -10.40 14.20
CA GLY A 42 -7.18 -11.19 14.43
C GLY A 42 -7.43 -12.41 15.33
N GLY A 43 -8.64 -12.95 15.31
CA GLY A 43 -9.03 -14.09 16.13
C GLY A 43 -10.54 -14.40 16.09
N PRO A 44 -11.02 -15.31 16.96
CA PRO A 44 -12.42 -15.69 17.04
C PRO A 44 -13.34 -14.49 17.33
N ILE A 45 -14.49 -14.44 16.64
CA ILE A 45 -15.46 -13.34 16.74
C ILE A 45 -16.64 -13.70 17.65
N GLU A 46 -17.34 -12.70 18.17
CA GLU A 46 -18.50 -12.91 19.05
C GLU A 46 -19.69 -13.54 18.30
N TYR A 47 -20.40 -14.48 18.93
CA TYR A 47 -21.63 -15.05 18.38
C TYR A 47 -22.80 -14.09 18.60
N ASN A 48 -22.87 -13.03 17.78
CA ASN A 48 -23.94 -12.04 17.83
C ASN A 48 -24.70 -11.96 16.51
N GLU A 49 -25.86 -12.61 16.48
CA GLU A 49 -26.73 -12.70 15.31
C GLU A 49 -27.23 -11.33 14.82
N ARG A 50 -27.46 -10.38 15.73
CA ARG A 50 -27.95 -9.04 15.37
C ARG A 50 -26.88 -8.21 14.71
N TRP A 51 -25.65 -8.31 15.22
CA TRP A 51 -24.51 -7.65 14.62
C TRP A 51 -24.18 -8.25 13.24
N LEU A 52 -24.16 -9.59 13.13
CA LEU A 52 -23.91 -10.28 11.87
C LEU A 52 -25.00 -10.02 10.82
N ALA A 53 -26.26 -9.90 11.23
CA ALA A 53 -27.35 -9.49 10.34
C ALA A 53 -27.11 -8.10 9.72
N GLY A 54 -26.52 -7.18 10.50
CA GLY A 54 -26.10 -5.87 10.01
C GLY A 54 -24.98 -5.96 8.98
N GLU A 55 -23.96 -6.78 9.24
CA GLU A 55 -22.82 -6.96 8.33
C GLU A 55 -23.24 -7.61 7.00
N TRP A 56 -24.22 -8.52 7.03
CA TRP A 56 -24.78 -9.16 5.84
C TRP A 56 -25.90 -8.36 5.17
N ASN A 57 -26.32 -7.24 5.78
CA ASN A 57 -27.47 -6.45 5.35
C ASN A 57 -28.72 -7.31 5.10
N CYS A 58 -29.03 -8.22 6.04
CA CYS A 58 -30.16 -9.14 5.93
C CYS A 58 -31.01 -9.16 7.20
N SER A 59 -32.17 -9.80 7.14
CA SER A 59 -33.05 -9.92 8.31
C SER A 59 -32.48 -10.87 9.36
N LEU A 60 -32.77 -10.60 10.64
CA LEU A 60 -32.36 -11.46 11.76
C LEU A 60 -32.72 -12.94 11.56
N ARG A 61 -33.92 -13.21 11.01
CA ARG A 61 -34.38 -14.57 10.72
C ARG A 61 -33.45 -15.26 9.72
N LYS A 62 -33.02 -14.55 8.69
CA LYS A 62 -32.13 -15.08 7.65
C LYS A 62 -30.71 -15.30 8.18
N ALA A 63 -30.19 -14.35 8.97
CA ALA A 63 -28.89 -14.50 9.60
C ALA A 63 -28.82 -15.74 10.50
N LYS A 64 -29.87 -16.00 11.30
CA LYS A 64 -30.00 -17.21 12.12
C LYS A 64 -29.95 -18.50 11.29
N ALA A 65 -30.70 -18.55 10.19
CA ALA A 65 -30.72 -19.71 9.31
C ALA A 65 -29.32 -19.96 8.69
N LEU A 66 -28.68 -18.92 8.16
CA LEU A 66 -27.34 -19.02 7.57
C LEU A 66 -26.28 -19.48 8.58
N LEU A 67 -26.33 -18.97 9.82
CA LEU A 67 -25.42 -19.40 10.88
C LEU A 67 -25.61 -20.89 11.23
N ALA A 68 -26.86 -21.32 11.40
CA ALA A 68 -27.19 -22.71 11.69
C ALA A 68 -26.70 -23.65 10.57
N GLU A 69 -26.96 -23.29 9.32
CA GLU A 69 -26.51 -24.05 8.14
C GLU A 69 -24.97 -24.12 8.05
N LEU A 70 -24.27 -23.01 8.33
CA LEU A 70 -22.79 -23.00 8.30
C LEU A 70 -22.16 -23.84 9.43
N LEU A 71 -22.79 -23.87 10.60
CA LEU A 71 -22.41 -24.73 11.72
C LEU A 71 -22.67 -26.21 11.39
N GLU A 72 -23.82 -26.53 10.80
CA GLU A 72 -24.18 -27.88 10.37
C GLU A 72 -23.19 -28.42 9.33
N LEU A 73 -22.82 -27.58 8.35
CA LEU A 73 -21.82 -27.91 7.33
C LEU A 73 -20.37 -27.90 7.85
N ARG A 74 -20.16 -27.61 9.14
CA ARG A 74 -18.84 -27.53 9.82
C ARG A 74 -17.85 -26.62 9.11
N LYS A 75 -18.34 -25.54 8.48
CA LYS A 75 -17.47 -24.51 7.89
C LYS A 75 -16.94 -23.56 8.94
N ILE A 76 -17.74 -23.36 9.99
CA ILE A 76 -17.39 -22.61 11.19
C ILE A 76 -17.67 -23.49 12.40
N TYR A 77 -17.05 -23.18 13.52
CA TYR A 77 -17.35 -23.81 14.81
C TYR A 77 -17.39 -22.77 15.92
N LEU A 78 -18.01 -23.16 17.02
CA LEU A 78 -17.96 -22.41 18.27
C LEU A 78 -16.80 -22.91 19.11
N THR A 79 -15.94 -21.99 19.50
CA THR A 79 -14.89 -22.23 20.50
C THR A 79 -15.52 -22.54 21.87
N PRO A 80 -14.76 -23.11 22.83
CA PRO A 80 -15.25 -23.32 24.19
C PRO A 80 -15.80 -22.06 24.88
N CYS A 81 -15.35 -20.88 24.43
CA CYS A 81 -15.79 -19.58 24.93
C CYS A 81 -17.06 -19.06 24.22
N GLY A 82 -17.70 -19.84 23.34
CA GLY A 82 -18.90 -19.44 22.61
C GLY A 82 -18.66 -18.52 21.40
N LYS A 83 -17.39 -18.30 21.01
CA LYS A 83 -17.01 -17.45 19.87
C LYS A 83 -16.93 -18.24 18.57
N ILE A 84 -17.28 -17.62 17.44
CA ILE A 84 -17.19 -18.20 16.10
C ILE A 84 -15.74 -18.18 15.63
N SER A 85 -15.26 -19.31 15.13
CA SER A 85 -13.94 -19.42 14.55
C SER A 85 -13.88 -20.41 13.37
N ASN A 86 -12.72 -20.44 12.71
CA ASN A 86 -12.40 -21.35 11.64
C ASN A 86 -10.97 -21.91 11.82
N HIS A 87 -10.82 -23.23 11.62
CA HIS A 87 -9.59 -23.94 11.97
C HIS A 87 -8.40 -23.49 11.12
N ARG A 88 -8.68 -23.11 9.87
CA ARG A 88 -7.66 -22.63 8.96
C ARG A 88 -7.26 -21.21 9.31
N ALA A 89 -8.24 -20.35 9.56
CA ALA A 89 -8.00 -18.96 9.93
C ALA A 89 -7.13 -18.87 11.21
N GLU A 90 -7.43 -19.67 12.23
CA GLU A 90 -6.61 -19.74 13.45
C GLU A 90 -5.16 -20.11 13.16
N LYS A 91 -4.91 -21.13 12.33
CA LYS A 91 -3.56 -21.54 11.94
C LYS A 91 -2.81 -20.45 11.18
N GLU A 92 -3.51 -19.70 10.33
CA GLU A 92 -2.90 -18.61 9.56
C GLU A 92 -2.57 -17.41 10.46
N ILE A 93 -3.46 -17.08 11.39
CA ILE A 93 -3.27 -16.03 12.40
C ILE A 93 -2.10 -16.38 13.32
N GLU A 94 -2.04 -17.61 13.82
CA GLU A 94 -0.95 -18.08 14.69
C GLU A 94 0.42 -17.95 13.99
N LYS A 95 0.51 -18.39 12.73
CA LYS A 95 1.71 -18.22 11.91
C LYS A 95 2.07 -16.75 11.72
N ALA A 96 1.08 -15.88 11.48
CA ALA A 96 1.32 -14.46 11.32
C ALA A 96 1.86 -13.82 12.61
N ILE A 97 1.31 -14.19 13.76
CA ILE A 97 1.79 -13.76 15.09
C ILE A 97 3.22 -14.24 15.32
N GLU A 98 3.52 -15.51 15.02
CA GLU A 98 4.86 -16.07 15.19
C GLU A 98 5.91 -15.36 14.32
N ILE A 99 5.58 -15.10 13.04
CA ILE A 99 6.44 -14.36 12.12
C ILE A 99 6.66 -12.94 12.62
N SER A 100 5.61 -12.26 13.08
CA SER A 100 5.70 -10.91 13.65
C SER A 100 6.63 -10.88 14.86
N ARG A 101 6.46 -11.84 15.79
CA ARG A 101 7.31 -11.98 16.98
C ARG A 101 8.77 -12.21 16.60
N LYS A 102 9.06 -13.16 15.70
CA LYS A 102 10.42 -13.44 15.22
C LYS A 102 11.07 -12.21 14.57
N ARG A 103 10.31 -11.44 13.79
CA ARG A 103 10.79 -10.18 13.18
C ARG A 103 11.11 -9.12 14.24
N ALA A 104 10.25 -8.96 15.25
CA ALA A 104 10.48 -8.04 16.36
C ALA A 104 11.73 -8.43 17.18
N GLU A 105 11.89 -9.72 17.49
CA GLU A 105 13.06 -10.25 18.20
C GLU A 105 14.35 -10.00 17.40
N ASN A 106 14.37 -10.30 16.10
CA ASN A 106 15.53 -10.05 15.23
C ASN A 106 15.86 -8.55 15.10
N GLY A 107 14.84 -7.69 15.00
CA GLY A 107 15.02 -6.23 15.03
C GLY A 107 15.64 -5.74 16.34
N SER A 108 15.18 -6.27 17.48
CA SER A 108 15.72 -5.92 18.80
C SER A 108 17.17 -6.37 18.99
N LYS A 109 17.53 -7.58 18.53
CA LYS A 109 18.90 -8.11 18.59
C LYS A 109 19.87 -7.27 17.77
N ARG A 110 19.46 -6.80 16.58
CA ARG A 110 20.28 -5.88 15.75
C ARG A 110 20.59 -4.58 16.49
N LYS A 111 19.58 -3.99 17.14
CA LYS A 111 19.72 -2.73 17.89
C LYS A 111 20.58 -2.88 19.15
N ARG A 112 20.48 -4.02 19.85
CA ARG A 112 21.31 -4.30 21.04
C ARG A 112 22.80 -4.48 20.73
N LYS A 113 23.16 -4.94 19.53
CA LYS A 113 24.57 -5.03 19.08
C LYS A 113 25.19 -3.68 18.66
N THR A 114 24.43 -2.59 18.65
CA THR A 114 24.89 -1.27 18.18
C THR A 114 24.97 -0.23 19.30
N PRO A 115 25.90 -0.42 20.25
CA PRO A 115 26.80 0.71 20.56
C PRO A 115 28.30 0.36 20.58
N GLU A 116 28.70 -0.91 20.80
CA GLU A 116 30.12 -1.25 21.07
C GLU A 116 30.88 -1.79 19.84
N GLU A 117 30.19 -2.38 18.85
CA GLU A 117 30.84 -2.92 17.63
C GLU A 117 30.89 -1.93 16.46
N GLY A 118 30.21 -0.77 16.58
CA GLY A 118 30.08 0.23 15.52
C GLY A 118 31.32 1.08 15.24
N GLU A 119 32.36 1.01 16.09
CA GLU A 119 33.57 1.82 15.96
C GLU A 119 34.67 1.18 15.11
N LYS A 120 34.46 -0.01 14.55
CA LYS A 120 35.40 -0.60 13.56
C LYS A 120 35.12 -0.03 12.17
N SER A 121 35.36 1.26 12.01
CA SER A 121 35.45 1.88 10.69
C SER A 121 36.66 1.30 9.95
N ASN A 122 36.43 0.52 8.89
CA ASN A 122 37.50 0.18 7.95
C ASN A 122 38.05 1.48 7.34
N LYS A 123 39.36 1.56 7.09
CA LYS A 123 40.09 2.78 6.62
C LYS A 123 39.38 3.52 5.46
N ILE A 124 38.67 2.80 4.60
CA ILE A 124 37.89 3.34 3.48
C ILE A 124 36.73 4.23 3.95
N ASN A 125 36.03 3.87 5.03
CA ASN A 125 34.91 4.67 5.55
C ASN A 125 35.39 5.96 6.25
N ASN A 126 36.63 5.97 6.75
CA ASN A 126 37.22 7.17 7.34
C ASN A 126 37.62 8.19 6.26
N SER A 127 38.12 7.76 5.10
CA SER A 127 38.44 8.70 4.01
C SER A 127 37.18 9.36 3.43
N VAL A 128 36.08 8.61 3.30
CA VAL A 128 34.80 9.14 2.82
C VAL A 128 34.20 10.15 3.82
N LYS A 129 34.23 9.86 5.13
CA LYS A 129 33.84 10.82 6.17
C LYS A 129 34.72 12.07 6.17
N GLN A 130 36.04 11.92 5.99
CA GLN A 130 36.97 13.05 5.91
C GLN A 130 36.74 13.91 4.66
N LEU A 131 36.39 13.32 3.52
CA LEU A 131 36.05 14.07 2.30
C LEU A 131 34.74 14.85 2.46
N LEU A 132 33.71 14.21 3.03
CA LEU A 132 32.43 14.88 3.31
C LEU A 132 32.59 16.06 4.27
N ASN A 133 33.43 15.92 5.30
CA ASN A 133 33.72 17.00 6.25
C ASN A 133 34.54 18.14 5.62
N LYS A 134 35.42 17.85 4.66
CA LYS A 134 36.19 18.88 3.92
C LYS A 134 35.32 19.67 2.94
N CYS A 135 34.30 19.06 2.36
CA CYS A 135 33.39 19.75 1.43
C CYS A 135 32.31 20.60 2.13
N ALA A 136 32.05 20.37 3.42
CA ALA A 136 31.02 21.10 4.18
C ALA A 136 31.51 22.40 4.86
N ALA A 137 32.82 22.70 4.80
CA ALA A 137 33.38 23.93 5.34
C ALA A 137 33.21 25.07 4.33
N ILE A 138 32.15 25.88 4.49
CA ILE A 138 32.03 27.17 3.81
C ILE A 138 33.09 28.10 4.43
N PRO A 139 34.06 28.65 3.67
CA PRO A 139 35.03 29.57 4.24
C PRO A 139 34.33 30.87 4.65
N ASN A 140 34.44 31.24 5.92
CA ASN A 140 33.97 32.52 6.42
C ASN A 140 34.69 33.65 5.67
N THR A 141 33.93 34.48 4.95
CA THR A 141 34.44 35.72 4.38
C THR A 141 34.92 36.61 5.52
N ILE A 142 36.19 37.00 5.46
CA ILE A 142 36.84 37.89 6.44
C ILE A 142 36.06 39.21 6.49
N SER A 143 35.37 39.47 7.60
CA SER A 143 34.89 40.80 7.94
C SER A 143 36.09 41.70 8.19
N LYS A 144 36.32 42.70 7.35
CA LYS A 144 37.14 43.86 7.69
C LYS A 144 36.20 44.93 8.22
N ASP A 145 36.16 45.06 9.53
CA ASP A 145 35.67 46.27 10.17
C ASP A 145 36.58 47.44 9.77
N ASN A 146 35.99 48.58 9.39
CA ASN A 146 36.41 49.92 9.81
C ASN A 146 35.38 50.98 9.37
N ASN A 147 34.81 51.65 10.37
CA ASN A 147 33.98 52.85 10.27
C ASN A 147 34.77 54.05 9.71
N ASN A 148 34.21 54.86 8.80
CA ASN A 148 33.56 56.15 9.09
C ASN A 148 33.34 57.03 7.83
N TYR A 149 32.06 57.36 7.61
CA TYR A 149 31.40 58.57 7.06
C TYR A 149 31.79 59.31 5.75
N SER A 150 30.72 59.86 5.14
CA SER A 150 30.57 60.74 3.96
C SER A 150 30.51 60.00 2.61
N SER A 151 29.61 60.28 1.65
CA SER A 151 28.57 61.30 1.44
C SER A 151 27.64 60.82 0.30
N VAL A 152 26.44 61.41 0.21
CA VAL A 152 25.48 61.51 -0.93
C VAL A 152 24.84 60.26 -1.58
N ASP A 153 23.56 60.05 -1.23
CA ASP A 153 22.35 60.14 -2.07
C ASP A 153 22.18 59.40 -3.43
N GLU A 154 20.93 58.92 -3.57
CA GLU A 154 20.17 58.63 -4.81
C GLU A 154 20.39 57.25 -5.47
N ASP A 155 19.38 56.38 -5.36
CA ASP A 155 18.96 55.39 -6.39
C ASP A 155 17.86 54.42 -5.91
N ARG A 156 17.28 54.65 -4.71
CA ARG A 156 16.18 53.84 -4.16
C ARG A 156 14.80 54.12 -4.80
N GLN A 157 14.75 54.58 -6.04
CA GLN A 157 13.50 54.99 -6.71
C GLN A 157 13.40 54.57 -8.19
N ARG A 158 13.83 53.37 -8.59
CA ARG A 158 13.52 52.85 -9.94
C ARG A 158 13.31 51.35 -9.98
N LEU A 159 12.28 50.83 -9.31
CA LEU A 159 11.60 49.59 -9.76
C LEU A 159 10.25 49.32 -9.07
N SER A 160 9.71 50.24 -8.27
CA SER A 160 8.42 50.09 -7.59
C SER A 160 7.24 50.69 -8.38
N LYS A 161 7.42 50.96 -9.68
CA LYS A 161 6.44 51.68 -10.51
C LYS A 161 5.88 50.95 -11.73
N GLU A 162 6.21 49.68 -11.96
CA GLU A 162 5.50 48.90 -12.99
C GLU A 162 4.71 47.73 -12.40
N LEU A 163 3.41 48.03 -12.22
CA LEU A 163 2.27 47.17 -12.52
C LEU A 163 1.84 46.13 -11.47
N VAL A 164 1.00 46.62 -10.56
CA VAL A 164 -0.20 45.90 -10.10
C VAL A 164 -1.37 46.26 -11.01
N SER A 165 -1.98 45.27 -11.67
CA SER A 165 -3.43 45.04 -11.87
C SER A 165 -3.56 44.00 -12.99
N THR A 166 -4.18 42.83 -12.86
CA THR A 166 -5.58 42.54 -12.50
C THR A 166 -5.73 41.05 -12.11
N ALA A 167 -6.57 40.71 -11.13
CA ALA A 167 -7.08 39.34 -10.86
C ALA A 167 -8.37 39.07 -11.68
N PRO A 168 -9.05 37.89 -11.64
CA PRO A 168 -8.74 36.55 -11.09
C PRO A 168 -8.96 35.40 -12.13
N ASP A 169 -8.85 34.13 -11.69
CA ASP A 169 -9.28 32.88 -12.35
C ASP A 169 -8.40 32.27 -13.47
N ASP A 170 -7.44 31.42 -13.09
CA ASP A 170 -7.14 30.14 -13.76
C ASP A 170 -6.07 29.33 -12.98
N PRO A 171 -6.22 28.00 -12.79
CA PRO A 171 -5.17 27.17 -12.17
C PRO A 171 -3.96 27.02 -13.12
N PRO A 172 -2.73 26.94 -12.59
CA PRO A 172 -1.52 26.87 -13.42
C PRO A 172 -1.52 25.58 -14.27
N PRO A 173 -1.06 25.64 -15.54
CA PRO A 173 -1.05 24.47 -16.41
C PRO A 173 -0.07 23.41 -15.89
N ILE A 174 -0.58 22.21 -15.66
CA ILE A 174 0.20 21.01 -15.34
C ILE A 174 1.08 20.69 -16.56
N PRO A 175 2.41 20.52 -16.43
CA PRO A 175 3.26 20.12 -17.55
C PRO A 175 3.01 18.64 -17.89
N VAL A 176 2.02 18.38 -18.74
CA VAL A 176 1.78 17.04 -19.29
C VAL A 176 2.89 16.76 -20.29
N SER A 177 3.71 15.76 -19.98
CA SER A 177 4.77 15.26 -20.85
C SER A 177 4.20 14.80 -22.20
N ARG A 178 4.26 15.68 -23.20
CA ARG A 178 3.80 15.47 -24.59
C ARG A 178 4.41 14.26 -25.32
N ARG A 179 5.27 13.46 -24.68
CA ARG A 179 5.94 12.30 -25.28
C ARG A 179 5.15 10.99 -25.22
N LEU A 180 4.06 10.91 -24.44
CA LEU A 180 3.30 9.66 -24.29
C LEU A 180 2.07 9.55 -25.20
N ILE A 181 1.58 10.66 -25.75
CA ILE A 181 0.37 10.65 -26.60
C ILE A 181 0.75 10.32 -28.06
N ASP A 182 1.91 10.79 -28.53
CA ASP A 182 2.42 10.51 -29.89
C ASP A 182 2.79 9.04 -30.16
N SER A 183 2.86 8.18 -29.13
CA SER A 183 3.15 6.75 -29.29
C SER A 183 1.91 5.89 -29.56
N LEU A 184 0.70 6.43 -29.33
CA LEU A 184 -0.56 5.71 -29.51
C LEU A 184 -1.22 5.95 -30.88
N ASP A 185 -0.77 6.97 -31.63
CA ASP A 185 -1.38 7.38 -32.90
C ASP A 185 -0.73 6.78 -34.15
N ARG A 186 0.17 5.79 -34.00
CA ARG A 186 0.69 4.99 -35.13
C ARG A 186 -0.27 3.87 -35.55
N ARG A 187 -1.58 4.14 -35.50
CA ARG A 187 -2.66 3.28 -36.02
C ARG A 187 -2.79 3.35 -37.55
N THR A 188 -1.70 3.43 -38.30
CA THR A 188 -1.69 3.23 -39.78
C THR A 188 -0.28 2.89 -40.30
N GLY A 189 0.51 2.12 -39.55
CA GLY A 189 1.83 1.68 -39.99
C GLY A 189 1.82 0.21 -40.41
N SER A 190 1.92 -0.06 -41.72
CA SER A 190 2.43 -1.23 -42.49
C SER A 190 2.40 -2.69 -41.94
N GLY A 191 2.32 -2.96 -40.64
CA GLY A 191 2.32 -4.30 -40.05
C GLY A 191 0.95 -4.98 -39.97
N ALA A 192 -0.15 -4.21 -40.00
CA ALA A 192 -1.51 -4.76 -39.96
C ALA A 192 -1.89 -5.49 -41.28
N VAL A 193 -1.34 -5.05 -42.41
CA VAL A 193 -1.57 -5.66 -43.73
C VAL A 193 -0.87 -7.02 -43.83
N ALA A 194 0.31 -7.17 -43.25
CA ALA A 194 1.04 -8.44 -43.21
C ALA A 194 0.31 -9.52 -42.38
N ALA A 195 -0.32 -9.13 -41.28
CA ALA A 195 -1.08 -10.04 -40.42
C ALA A 195 -2.37 -10.56 -41.10
N LEU A 196 -3.05 -9.72 -41.90
CA LEU A 196 -4.23 -10.13 -42.67
C LEU A 196 -3.87 -11.03 -43.87
N ALA A 197 -2.73 -10.80 -44.53
CA ALA A 197 -2.25 -11.64 -45.62
C ALA A 197 -1.88 -13.06 -45.16
N ALA A 198 -1.29 -13.19 -43.95
CA ALA A 198 -0.90 -14.48 -43.39
C ALA A 198 -2.09 -15.37 -42.96
N GLY A 199 -3.28 -14.79 -42.72
CA GLY A 199 -4.49 -15.51 -42.32
C GLY A 199 -5.24 -16.20 -43.47
N ARG A 200 -5.11 -15.72 -44.71
CA ARG A 200 -5.83 -16.26 -45.88
C ARG A 200 -5.18 -17.49 -46.51
N ALA A 201 -3.90 -17.76 -46.24
CA ALA A 201 -3.20 -18.92 -46.79
C ALA A 201 -3.51 -20.26 -46.08
N ARG A 202 -4.26 -20.25 -44.97
CA ARG A 202 -4.52 -21.46 -44.15
C ARG A 202 -5.94 -22.05 -44.29
N ARG A 203 -6.78 -21.50 -45.18
CA ARG A 203 -8.12 -22.02 -45.48
C ARG A 203 -8.29 -22.24 -46.98
N GLY A 204 -7.58 -23.24 -47.51
CA GLY A 204 -7.69 -23.61 -48.92
C GLY A 204 -6.81 -24.82 -49.22
N GLY A 205 -7.27 -26.02 -48.86
CA GLY A 205 -6.58 -27.27 -49.20
C GLY A 205 -7.11 -28.45 -48.41
N GLY A 206 -8.06 -29.18 -49.00
CA GLY A 206 -8.61 -30.41 -48.43
C GLY A 206 -9.95 -30.75 -49.07
N ARG A 207 -9.90 -31.10 -50.36
CA ARG A 207 -10.90 -31.98 -50.98
C ARG A 207 -10.65 -33.40 -50.50
#